data_AF-A0A370LXN2-F1
#
_entry.id   AF-A0A370LXN2-F1
#
_cell.length_a   1.000
_cell.length_b   1.000
_cell.length_c   1.000
_cell.angle_alpha   90.00
_cell.angle_beta   90.00
_cell.angle_gamma   90.00
#
_symmetry.space_group_name_H-M   'P 1'
#
loop_
_entity.id
_entity.type
_entity.pdbx_description
1 polymer ?
#
loop_
_entity_poly.entity_id
_entity_poly.type
_entity_poly.pdbx_seq_one_letter_code
_entity_poly.pdbx_strand_id
1 'polypeptide(L)'
;MSNYFILGIKVKPPYFDAKLPSIYKKFNDSFMARVGLVIFFVAILASVGIAIYVFTMFNTNFVYANEGEKVQIGPIVYVVQYEGQFEGDKETKPEHSFFKIRINAQNLGNEPSKITGGQFYIIDENNQKTQPVYGKFSKEDLLTYELQPQETQTWTTQFDVPFDDTKQYKIGIRATKDQNSMDIGIICMLNC
;
A
#
# COMPACT_ATOMS: atom_id res chain seq x y z
N MET A 1 -49.46 3.09 42.11
CA MET A 1 -50.81 2.81 41.57
C MET A 1 -51.25 4.03 40.78
N SER A 2 -51.21 3.96 39.46
CA SER A 2 -51.86 4.95 38.59
C SER A 2 -52.62 4.15 37.54
N ASN A 3 -53.95 4.18 37.63
CA ASN A 3 -54.86 3.40 36.79
C ASN A 3 -55.35 4.29 35.64
N TYR A 4 -55.12 3.87 34.39
CA TYR A 4 -55.83 4.43 33.24
C TYR A 4 -56.96 3.49 32.82
N PHE A 5 -58.17 4.06 32.70
CA PHE A 5 -59.40 3.42 32.23
C PHE A 5 -59.67 3.88 30.79
N ILE A 6 -59.71 2.96 29.82
CA ILE A 6 -60.25 3.22 28.49
C ILE A 6 -61.17 2.05 28.09
N LEU A 7 -62.41 2.40 27.74
CA LEU A 7 -63.39 1.58 27.00
C LEU A 7 -63.69 0.18 27.56
N GLY A 8 -64.29 0.08 28.76
CA GLY A 8 -65.25 -0.98 29.15
C GLY A 8 -64.81 -2.46 29.09
N ILE A 9 -63.61 -2.76 28.62
CA ILE A 9 -63.05 -4.10 28.46
C ILE A 9 -61.87 -4.16 29.41
N LYS A 10 -61.93 -5.12 30.33
CA LYS A 10 -60.89 -5.37 31.32
C LYS A 10 -59.68 -6.01 30.61
N VAL A 11 -58.90 -5.22 29.89
CA VAL A 11 -57.66 -5.71 29.25
C VAL A 11 -56.59 -5.78 30.34
N LYS A 12 -56.36 -7.00 30.86
CA LYS A 12 -55.21 -7.26 31.73
C LYS A 12 -53.96 -7.02 30.87
N PRO A 13 -53.00 -6.17 31.29
CA PRO A 13 -51.78 -5.98 30.51
C PRO A 13 -51.12 -7.36 30.33
N PRO A 14 -50.59 -7.69 29.14
CA PRO A 14 -49.75 -8.85 29.01
C PRO A 14 -48.52 -8.57 29.86
N TYR A 15 -48.54 -9.10 31.09
CA TYR A 15 -47.36 -9.21 31.91
C TYR A 15 -46.45 -10.14 31.11
N PHE A 16 -45.56 -9.56 30.31
CA PHE A 16 -44.46 -10.27 29.70
C PHE A 16 -43.51 -10.59 30.86
N ASP A 17 -43.90 -11.57 31.67
CA ASP A 17 -43.01 -12.30 32.55
C ASP A 17 -42.11 -13.08 31.60
N ALA A 18 -41.11 -12.40 31.04
CA ALA A 18 -39.97 -13.05 30.44
C ALA A 18 -39.22 -13.72 31.58
N LYS A 19 -39.78 -14.83 32.07
CA LYS A 19 -39.12 -15.76 32.95
C LYS A 19 -38.05 -16.41 32.09
N LEU A 20 -36.92 -15.73 31.97
CA LEU A 20 -35.72 -16.25 31.36
C LEU A 20 -35.53 -17.67 31.89
N PRO A 21 -35.43 -18.69 31.01
CA PRO A 21 -35.39 -20.08 31.44
C PRO A 21 -34.32 -20.25 32.53
N SER A 22 -34.63 -20.99 33.59
CA SER A 22 -33.77 -21.15 34.78
C SER A 22 -32.34 -21.62 34.47
N ILE A 23 -32.13 -22.19 33.28
CA ILE A 23 -30.82 -22.54 32.71
C ILE A 23 -29.93 -21.30 32.50
N TYR A 24 -30.47 -20.17 32.05
CA TYR A 24 -29.72 -18.91 31.91
C TYR A 24 -29.38 -18.28 33.27
N LYS A 25 -30.29 -18.38 34.24
CA LYS A 25 -30.03 -17.88 35.61
C LYS A 25 -28.97 -18.73 36.33
N LYS A 26 -29.00 -20.06 36.14
CA LYS A 26 -28.01 -21.00 36.70
C LYS A 26 -26.63 -20.87 36.04
N PHE A 27 -26.59 -20.50 34.76
CA PHE A 27 -25.32 -20.23 34.07
C PHE A 27 -24.66 -18.93 34.54
N ASN A 28 -25.44 -17.93 34.95
CA ASN A 28 -24.89 -16.67 35.45
C ASN A 28 -24.42 -16.71 36.90
N ASP A 29 -24.77 -17.73 37.70
CA ASP A 29 -24.47 -17.76 39.15
C ASP A 29 -23.30 -18.65 39.55
N SER A 30 -22.73 -19.42 38.61
CA SER A 30 -21.45 -20.08 38.87
C SER A 30 -20.31 -19.11 38.57
N PHE A 31 -19.48 -18.82 39.58
CA PHE A 31 -18.26 -18.02 39.45
C PHE A 31 -17.44 -18.42 38.20
N MET A 32 -17.41 -19.72 37.89
CA MET A 32 -16.71 -20.29 36.73
C MET A 32 -17.27 -19.83 35.37
N ALA A 33 -18.58 -19.68 35.23
CA ALA A 33 -19.17 -19.19 33.97
C ALA A 33 -18.94 -17.69 33.76
N ARG A 34 -18.94 -16.88 34.85
CA ARG A 34 -18.56 -15.46 34.78
C ARG A 34 -17.09 -15.27 34.42
N VAL A 35 -16.21 -16.06 35.02
CA VAL A 35 -14.77 -16.06 34.70
C VAL A 35 -14.52 -16.50 33.26
N GLY A 36 -15.18 -17.55 32.79
CA GLY A 36 -15.05 -18.02 31.40
C GLY A 36 -15.46 -16.97 30.36
N LEU A 37 -16.55 -16.24 30.62
CA LEU A 37 -17.01 -15.16 29.74
C LEU A 37 -16.02 -13.98 29.70
N VAL A 38 -15.44 -13.61 30.84
CA VAL A 38 -14.40 -12.56 30.90
C VAL A 38 -13.14 -12.97 30.12
N ILE A 39 -12.65 -14.20 30.31
CA ILE A 39 -11.48 -14.71 29.58
C ILE A 39 -11.73 -14.71 28.07
N PHE A 40 -12.92 -15.10 27.63
CA PHE A 40 -13.30 -15.09 26.23
C PHE A 40 -13.22 -13.68 25.62
N PHE A 41 -13.77 -12.67 26.29
CA PHE A 41 -13.67 -11.28 25.84
C PHE A 41 -12.23 -10.76 25.86
N VAL A 42 -11.44 -11.11 26.87
CA VAL A 42 -10.01 -10.73 26.93
C VAL A 42 -9.23 -11.37 25.77
N ALA A 43 -9.49 -12.63 25.44
CA ALA A 43 -8.85 -13.32 24.32
C ALA A 43 -9.22 -12.67 22.98
N ILE A 44 -10.49 -12.28 22.78
CA ILE A 44 -10.92 -11.54 21.58
C ILE A 44 -10.20 -10.20 21.51
N LEU A 45 -10.21 -9.41 22.58
CA LEU A 45 -9.57 -8.09 22.61
C LEU A 45 -8.06 -8.20 22.35
N ALA A 46 -7.40 -9.20 22.93
CA ALA A 46 -5.99 -9.48 22.66
C ALA A 46 -5.75 -9.85 21.19
N SER A 47 -6.61 -10.70 20.59
CA SER A 47 -6.47 -11.09 19.19
C SER A 47 -6.65 -9.92 18.22
N VAL A 48 -7.63 -9.05 18.47
CA VAL A 48 -7.86 -7.83 17.69
C VAL A 48 -6.70 -6.86 17.88
N GLY A 49 -6.19 -6.72 19.11
CA GLY A 49 -5.03 -5.88 19.40
C GLY A 49 -3.78 -6.32 18.64
N ILE A 50 -3.50 -7.62 18.59
CA ILE A 50 -2.40 -8.20 17.81
C ILE A 50 -2.60 -7.92 16.32
N ALA A 51 -3.82 -8.10 15.80
CA ALA A 51 -4.13 -7.84 14.40
C ALA A 51 -3.91 -6.36 14.03
N ILE A 52 -4.35 -5.42 14.87
CA ILE A 52 -4.14 -3.99 14.66
C ILE A 52 -2.65 -3.65 14.71
N TYR A 53 -1.90 -4.19 15.69
CA TYR A 53 -0.47 -3.99 15.80
C TYR A 53 0.27 -4.45 14.53
N VAL A 54 -0.02 -5.67 14.06
CA VAL A 54 0.53 -6.21 12.81
C VAL A 54 0.12 -5.34 11.61
N PHE A 55 -1.14 -4.92 11.54
CA PHE A 55 -1.64 -4.06 10.47
C PHE A 55 -0.90 -2.72 10.40
N THR A 56 -0.65 -2.08 11.56
CA THR A 56 0.10 -0.82 11.62
C THR A 56 1.56 -0.96 11.20
N MET A 57 2.15 -2.15 11.34
CA MET A 57 3.53 -2.41 10.93
C MET A 57 3.71 -2.57 9.41
N PHE A 58 2.66 -3.01 8.70
CA PHE A 58 2.71 -3.32 7.27
C PHE A 58 1.94 -2.34 6.37
N ASN A 59 1.37 -1.27 6.93
CA ASN A 59 0.66 -0.29 6.12
C ASN A 59 1.63 0.45 5.18
N THR A 60 1.39 0.38 3.87
CA THR A 60 2.22 1.06 2.86
C THR A 60 1.84 2.53 2.79
N ASN A 61 2.80 3.43 2.96
CA ASN A 61 2.54 4.86 2.76
C ASN A 61 2.78 5.20 1.28
N PHE A 62 1.77 5.78 0.63
CA PHE A 62 1.92 6.29 -0.73
C PHE A 62 2.39 7.74 -0.69
N VAL A 63 3.51 8.03 -1.32
CA VAL A 63 4.05 9.38 -1.49
C VAL A 63 3.86 9.78 -2.94
N TYR A 64 3.14 10.87 -3.18
CA TYR A 64 2.83 11.34 -4.53
C TYR A 64 3.75 12.51 -4.90
N ALA A 65 4.19 12.54 -6.16
CA ALA A 65 4.98 13.62 -6.74
C ALA A 65 4.67 13.77 -8.24
N ASN A 66 5.05 14.89 -8.84
CA ASN A 66 5.03 15.07 -10.29
C ASN A 66 6.41 14.84 -10.91
N GLU A 67 6.45 14.75 -12.23
CA GLU A 67 7.69 14.65 -12.98
C GLU A 67 8.68 15.77 -12.60
N GLY A 68 9.93 15.39 -12.35
CA GLY A 68 10.99 16.33 -11.97
C GLY A 68 10.94 16.81 -10.51
N GLU A 69 9.90 16.49 -9.75
CA GLU A 69 9.83 16.77 -8.32
C GLU A 69 10.60 15.73 -7.50
N LYS A 70 11.04 16.14 -6.30
CA LYS A 70 11.71 15.24 -5.36
C LYS A 70 10.69 14.37 -4.63
N VAL A 71 10.90 13.06 -4.65
CA VAL A 71 10.17 12.10 -3.82
C VAL A 71 11.15 11.35 -2.92
N GLN A 72 10.88 11.31 -1.62
CA GLN A 72 11.70 10.58 -0.66
C GLN A 72 11.07 9.22 -0.34
N ILE A 73 11.88 8.17 -0.41
CA ILE A 73 11.49 6.78 -0.10
C ILE A 73 12.59 6.20 0.79
N GLY A 74 12.28 6.04 2.08
CA GLY A 74 13.29 5.72 3.09
C GLY A 74 14.45 6.75 3.09
N PRO A 75 15.71 6.31 3.02
CA PRO A 75 16.87 7.21 3.02
C PRO A 75 17.19 7.83 1.65
N ILE A 76 16.46 7.45 0.59
CA ILE A 76 16.80 7.85 -0.79
C ILE A 76 15.81 8.90 -1.30
N VAL A 77 16.33 9.99 -1.84
CA VAL A 77 15.55 11.00 -2.57
C VAL A 77 15.71 10.73 -4.06
N TYR A 78 14.59 10.58 -4.76
CA TYR A 78 14.52 10.38 -6.20
C TYR A 78 13.98 11.62 -6.89
N VAL A 79 14.50 11.88 -8.08
CA VAL A 79 13.90 12.76 -9.09
C VAL A 79 13.80 11.94 -10.37
N VAL A 80 12.57 11.77 -10.88
CA VAL A 80 12.30 10.98 -12.08
C VAL A 80 11.73 11.89 -13.15
N GLN A 81 12.25 11.76 -14.36
CA GLN A 81 11.87 12.56 -15.51
C GLN A 81 11.59 11.66 -16.71
N TYR A 82 10.63 12.02 -17.53
CA TYR A 82 10.37 11.38 -18.80
C TYR A 82 11.45 11.83 -19.79
N GLU A 83 12.16 10.86 -20.37
CA GLU A 83 13.26 11.13 -21.30
C GLU A 83 12.82 11.04 -22.77
N GLY A 84 11.75 10.27 -23.05
CA GLY A 84 11.22 10.10 -24.39
C GLY A 84 10.85 8.66 -24.71
N GLN A 85 10.65 8.41 -26.00
CA GLN A 85 10.37 7.09 -26.55
C GLN A 85 11.43 6.61 -27.51
N PHE A 86 11.55 5.29 -27.63
CA PHE A 86 12.35 4.67 -28.68
C PHE A 86 11.80 3.31 -29.11
N GLU A 87 12.05 2.96 -30.37
CA GLU A 87 11.53 1.74 -31.02
C GLU A 87 12.42 0.50 -30.80
N GLY A 88 13.34 0.56 -29.84
CA GLY A 88 14.34 -0.48 -29.59
C GLY A 88 15.51 -0.47 -30.56
N ASP A 89 16.21 -1.59 -30.65
CA ASP A 89 17.35 -1.80 -31.55
C ASP A 89 17.20 -3.09 -32.37
N LYS A 90 18.27 -3.50 -33.08
CA LYS A 90 18.24 -4.70 -33.93
C LYS A 90 18.11 -6.01 -33.13
N GLU A 91 18.52 -6.02 -31.86
CA GLU A 91 18.51 -7.20 -30.99
C GLU A 91 17.27 -7.23 -30.10
N THR A 92 16.78 -6.07 -29.66
CA THR A 92 15.65 -5.95 -28.75
C THR A 92 14.61 -4.99 -29.31
N LYS A 93 13.56 -5.57 -29.91
CA LYS A 93 12.39 -4.83 -30.41
C LYS A 93 11.26 -4.88 -29.37
N PRO A 94 10.65 -3.74 -29.01
CA PRO A 94 9.47 -3.73 -28.18
C PRO A 94 8.28 -4.31 -28.95
N GLU A 95 7.31 -4.86 -28.22
CA GLU A 95 5.98 -5.14 -28.76
C GLU A 95 5.27 -3.83 -29.14
N HIS A 96 5.54 -2.76 -28.38
CA HIS A 96 5.00 -1.42 -28.61
C HIS A 96 6.12 -0.40 -28.83
N SER A 97 6.34 0.47 -27.84
CA SER A 97 7.38 1.50 -27.80
C SER A 97 7.98 1.52 -26.41
N PHE A 98 9.28 1.76 -26.30
CA PHE A 98 9.89 1.89 -24.99
C PHE A 98 9.63 3.28 -24.41
N PHE A 99 8.88 3.34 -23.31
CA PHE A 99 8.76 4.52 -22.47
C PHE A 99 10.01 4.67 -21.61
N LYS A 100 10.85 5.67 -21.86
CA LYS A 100 12.12 5.85 -21.17
C LYS A 100 12.04 6.92 -20.09
N ILE A 101 12.59 6.61 -18.92
CA ILE A 101 12.73 7.56 -17.82
C ILE A 101 14.19 7.74 -17.42
N ARG A 102 14.51 8.95 -17.00
CA ARG A 102 15.75 9.31 -16.32
C ARG A 102 15.50 9.33 -14.82
N ILE A 103 16.37 8.68 -14.07
CA ILE A 103 16.30 8.56 -12.62
C ILE A 103 17.55 9.21 -12.04
N ASN A 104 17.38 10.24 -11.23
CA ASN A 104 18.42 10.78 -10.36
C ASN A 104 18.08 10.35 -8.93
N ALA A 105 19.02 9.70 -8.24
CA ALA A 105 18.83 9.30 -6.85
C ALA A 105 19.99 9.80 -5.99
N GLN A 106 19.66 10.28 -4.80
CA GLN A 106 20.60 10.71 -3.78
C GLN A 106 20.36 9.92 -2.49
N ASN A 107 21.42 9.32 -1.96
CA ASN A 107 21.37 8.65 -0.66
C ASN A 107 21.64 9.64 0.47
N LEU A 108 20.61 10.00 1.23
CA LEU A 108 20.73 10.84 2.43
C LEU A 108 20.98 10.02 3.71
N GLY A 109 20.96 8.70 3.60
CA GLY A 109 21.28 7.79 4.70
C GLY A 109 22.77 7.67 4.95
N ASN A 110 23.10 6.93 6.00
CA ASN A 110 24.48 6.65 6.43
C ASN A 110 24.98 5.27 6.00
N GLU A 111 24.11 4.46 5.39
CA GLU A 111 24.43 3.11 4.92
C GLU A 111 24.29 3.03 3.40
N PRO A 112 25.10 2.21 2.72
CA PRO A 112 24.93 1.92 1.30
C PRO A 112 23.53 1.33 1.04
N SER A 113 22.94 1.69 -0.10
CA SER A 113 21.62 1.20 -0.49
C SER A 113 21.64 0.65 -1.90
N LYS A 114 21.18 -0.59 -2.08
CA LYS A 114 21.02 -1.16 -3.41
C LYS A 114 19.84 -0.53 -4.14
N ILE A 115 20.13 -0.02 -5.33
CA ILE A 115 19.19 0.56 -6.30
C ILE A 115 19.11 -0.41 -7.47
N THR A 116 17.91 -0.81 -7.87
CA THR A 116 17.72 -1.78 -8.98
C THR A 116 16.65 -1.29 -9.94
N GLY A 117 16.75 -1.65 -11.23
CA GLY A 117 15.71 -1.29 -12.20
C GLY A 117 14.34 -1.82 -11.80
N GLY A 118 14.27 -3.05 -11.27
CA GLY A 118 13.01 -3.71 -10.91
C GLY A 118 12.29 -3.11 -9.70
N GLN A 119 12.86 -2.09 -9.06
CA GLN A 119 12.17 -1.31 -8.04
C GLN A 119 11.19 -0.28 -8.66
N PHE A 120 11.35 0.00 -9.96
CA PHE A 120 10.47 0.88 -10.74
C PHE A 120 9.44 0.07 -11.50
N TYR A 121 8.24 0.62 -11.67
CA TYR A 121 7.21 0.06 -12.54
C TYR A 121 6.37 1.20 -13.12
N ILE A 122 5.91 1.04 -14.35
CA ILE A 122 4.96 1.97 -14.96
C ILE A 122 3.53 1.53 -14.65
N ILE A 123 2.65 2.50 -14.46
CA ILE A 123 1.21 2.32 -14.22
C ILE A 123 0.47 3.10 -15.31
N ASP A 124 -0.38 2.39 -16.06
CA ASP A 124 -1.20 2.96 -17.13
C ASP A 124 -2.57 3.48 -16.61
N GLU A 125 -3.44 3.95 -17.52
CA GLU A 125 -4.78 4.45 -17.21
C GLU A 125 -5.71 3.38 -16.59
N ASN A 126 -5.42 2.10 -16.86
CA ASN A 126 -6.18 0.96 -16.37
C ASN A 126 -5.64 0.45 -15.02
N ASN A 127 -4.65 1.13 -14.44
CA ASN A 127 -3.87 0.71 -13.27
C ASN A 127 -3.10 -0.61 -13.48
N GLN A 128 -2.83 -1.00 -14.74
CA GLN A 128 -1.95 -2.11 -15.06
C GLN A 128 -0.51 -1.71 -14.73
N LYS A 129 0.19 -2.62 -14.05
CA LYS A 129 1.59 -2.42 -13.64
C LYS A 129 2.52 -3.19 -14.55
N THR A 130 3.47 -2.52 -15.18
CA THR A 130 4.45 -3.15 -16.07
C THR A 130 5.87 -2.92 -15.54
N GLN A 131 6.66 -3.98 -15.50
CA GLN A 131 8.06 -3.97 -15.06
C GLN A 131 8.97 -3.44 -16.18
N PRO A 132 10.17 -2.94 -15.86
CA PRO A 132 11.09 -2.45 -16.87
C PRO A 132 11.64 -3.60 -17.71
N VAL A 133 11.96 -3.28 -18.97
CA VAL A 133 12.60 -4.21 -19.90
C VAL A 133 14.10 -3.97 -19.90
N TYR A 134 14.86 -5.06 -19.87
CA TYR A 134 16.32 -5.03 -19.88
C TYR A 134 16.85 -5.49 -21.24
N GLY A 135 17.86 -4.78 -21.76
CA GLY A 135 18.37 -5.09 -23.10
C GLY A 135 19.63 -4.34 -23.49
N LYS A 136 20.53 -4.03 -22.54
CA LYS A 136 21.81 -3.32 -22.78
C LYS A 136 21.68 -2.15 -23.77
N PHE A 137 20.57 -1.43 -23.69
CA PHE A 137 20.22 -0.37 -24.64
C PHE A 137 21.15 0.82 -24.48
N SER A 138 21.66 1.03 -23.27
CA SER A 138 22.65 2.05 -22.96
C SER A 138 23.59 1.61 -21.83
N LYS A 139 24.71 2.33 -21.66
CA LYS A 139 25.61 2.13 -20.50
C LYS A 139 25.00 2.68 -19.22
N GLU A 140 24.01 3.56 -19.38
CA GLU A 140 23.28 4.26 -18.33
C GLU A 140 22.07 3.46 -17.84
N ASP A 141 21.79 2.27 -18.40
CA ASP A 141 20.68 1.41 -18.00
C ASP A 141 20.86 0.90 -16.57
N LEU A 142 19.88 1.17 -15.71
CA LEU A 142 19.88 0.71 -14.33
C LEU A 142 19.53 -0.77 -14.23
N LEU A 143 20.56 -1.61 -14.08
CA LEU A 143 20.39 -3.01 -13.66
C LEU A 143 20.39 -3.11 -12.13
N THR A 144 21.53 -2.81 -11.54
CA THR A 144 21.78 -2.84 -10.10
C THR A 144 22.98 -1.94 -9.82
N TYR A 145 22.85 -1.10 -8.80
CA TYR A 145 23.91 -0.24 -8.30
C TYR A 145 23.86 -0.19 -6.78
N GLU A 146 25.01 -0.08 -6.13
CA GLU A 146 25.10 0.14 -4.68
C GLU A 146 25.43 1.60 -4.42
N LEU A 147 24.40 2.38 -4.09
CA LEU A 147 24.51 3.83 -3.89
C LEU A 147 25.05 4.12 -2.49
N GLN A 148 26.26 4.68 -2.43
CA GLN A 148 26.96 4.98 -1.20
C GLN A 148 26.33 6.17 -0.46
N PRO A 149 26.57 6.33 0.86
CA PRO A 149 26.10 7.48 1.62
C PRO A 149 26.52 8.81 1.00
N GLN A 150 25.58 9.76 0.93
CA GLN A 150 25.75 11.10 0.33
C GLN A 150 26.06 11.10 -1.18
N GLU A 151 26.11 9.93 -1.81
CA GLU A 151 26.30 9.81 -3.25
C GLU A 151 25.01 10.22 -3.99
N THR A 152 25.20 10.85 -5.14
CA THR A 152 24.13 11.15 -6.09
C THR A 152 24.52 10.57 -7.44
N GLN A 153 23.64 9.75 -8.01
CA GLN A 153 23.90 9.10 -9.29
C GLN A 153 22.66 9.16 -10.18
N THR A 154 22.89 9.19 -11.49
CA THR A 154 21.84 9.23 -12.51
C THR A 154 21.92 7.99 -13.40
N TRP A 155 20.76 7.43 -13.72
CA TRP A 155 20.58 6.31 -14.64
C TRP A 155 19.33 6.49 -15.49
N THR A 156 19.10 5.53 -16.38
CA THR A 156 17.87 5.42 -17.14
C THR A 156 17.25 4.03 -17.00
N THR A 157 15.94 3.94 -17.20
CA THR A 157 15.24 2.66 -17.35
C THR A 157 14.06 2.85 -18.31
N GLN A 158 13.47 1.74 -18.74
CA GLN A 158 12.49 1.76 -19.81
C GLN A 158 11.42 0.69 -19.64
N PHE A 159 10.25 0.93 -20.23
CA PHE A 159 9.10 0.03 -20.15
C PHE A 159 8.53 -0.18 -21.55
N ASP A 160 8.22 -1.42 -21.91
CA ASP A 160 7.50 -1.73 -23.15
C ASP A 160 6.01 -1.57 -22.90
N VAL A 161 5.46 -0.43 -23.32
CA VAL A 161 4.04 -0.11 -23.18
C VAL A 161 3.54 0.61 -24.43
N PRO A 162 2.25 0.44 -24.79
CA PRO A 162 1.64 1.28 -25.81
C PRO A 162 1.65 2.72 -25.32
N PHE A 163 2.44 3.57 -25.98
CA PHE A 163 2.46 4.99 -25.66
C PHE A 163 1.36 5.75 -26.40
N ASP A 164 0.70 6.66 -25.67
CA ASP A 164 -0.29 7.58 -26.18
C ASP A 164 -0.24 8.86 -25.32
N ASP A 165 0.10 10.01 -25.90
CA ASP A 165 0.28 11.27 -25.16
C ASP A 165 -1.02 11.84 -24.58
N THR A 166 -2.17 11.26 -24.90
CA THR A 166 -3.46 11.60 -24.30
C THR A 166 -3.78 10.77 -23.05
N LYS A 167 -3.01 9.71 -22.80
CA LYS A 167 -3.22 8.77 -21.70
C LYS A 167 -2.42 9.14 -20.46
N GLN A 168 -2.85 8.58 -19.34
CA GLN A 168 -2.22 8.77 -18.05
C GLN A 168 -1.10 7.74 -17.84
N TYR A 169 0.08 8.22 -17.44
CA TYR A 169 1.19 7.36 -17.04
C TYR A 169 1.77 7.81 -15.70
N LYS A 170 2.00 6.85 -14.81
CA LYS A 170 2.66 7.07 -13.53
C LYS A 170 3.82 6.10 -13.36
N ILE A 171 4.87 6.53 -12.66
CA ILE A 171 5.95 5.65 -12.22
C ILE A 171 5.77 5.34 -10.75
N GLY A 172 5.64 4.06 -10.45
CA GLY A 172 5.73 3.53 -9.10
C GLY A 172 7.18 3.21 -8.73
N ILE A 173 7.58 3.56 -7.52
CA ILE A 173 8.87 3.19 -6.93
C ILE A 173 8.60 2.42 -5.65
N ARG A 174 9.14 1.21 -5.55
CA ARG A 174 9.08 0.39 -4.34
C ARG A 174 10.41 0.45 -3.61
N ALA A 175 10.38 0.67 -2.30
CA ALA A 175 11.59 0.59 -1.49
C ALA A 175 12.26 -0.79 -1.59
N THR A 176 13.59 -0.81 -1.66
CA THR A 176 14.37 -2.06 -1.56
C THR A 176 14.52 -2.48 -0.11
N LYS A 177 14.97 -3.73 0.11
CA LYS A 177 15.20 -4.25 1.47
C LYS A 177 16.16 -3.38 2.28
N ASP A 178 17.20 -2.87 1.62
CA ASP A 178 18.25 -2.06 2.27
C ASP A 178 17.72 -0.68 2.71
N GLN A 179 16.71 -0.16 2.00
CA GLN A 179 16.09 1.13 2.31
C GLN A 179 15.15 1.05 3.53
N ASN A 180 14.81 -0.17 3.97
CA ASN A 180 14.01 -0.45 5.16
C ASN A 180 12.78 0.49 5.33
N SER A 181 12.05 0.71 4.24
CA SER A 181 10.86 1.55 4.21
C SER A 181 9.68 0.79 3.60
N MET A 182 8.48 1.12 4.08
CA MET A 182 7.21 0.66 3.52
C MET A 182 6.61 1.68 2.54
N ASP A 183 7.33 2.76 2.26
CA ASP A 183 6.89 3.82 1.37
C ASP A 183 6.90 3.35 -0.09
N ILE A 184 5.87 3.77 -0.83
CA ILE A 184 5.76 3.60 -2.27
C ILE A 184 5.63 4.99 -2.87
N GLY A 185 6.61 5.36 -3.70
CA GLY A 185 6.52 6.58 -4.50
C GLY A 185 5.59 6.36 -5.69
N ILE A 186 4.69 7.29 -5.95
CA ILE A 186 3.85 7.33 -7.16
C ILE A 186 4.06 8.68 -7.81
N ILE A 187 4.73 8.68 -8.96
CA ILE A 187 5.12 9.91 -9.65
C ILE A 187 4.28 10.05 -10.91
N CYS A 188 3.56 11.15 -11.05
CA CYS A 188 2.87 11.46 -12.30
C CYS A 188 3.88 11.79 -13.40
N MET A 189 3.83 11.08 -14.53
CA MET A 189 4.61 11.42 -15.72
C MET A 189 3.79 12.23 -16.72
N LEU A 190 2.57 11.76 -17.03
CA LEU A 190 1.72 12.34 -18.07
C LEU A 190 0.25 12.28 -17.64
N ASN A 191 -0.48 13.37 -17.89
CA ASN A 191 -1.94 13.49 -17.74
C ASN A 191 -2.50 12.95 -16.41
N CYS A 192 -1.88 13.32 -15.29
CA CYS A 192 -2.47 13.30 -13.96
C CYS A 192 -2.71 14.75 -13.51
#